data_AF-E1Z382-F1
#
_entry.id   AF-E1Z382-F1
#
_cell.length_a   1.000
_cell.length_b   1.000
_cell.length_c   1.000
_cell.angle_alpha   90.00
_cell.angle_beta   90.00
_cell.angle_gamma   90.00
#
_symmetry.space_group_name_H-M   'P 1'
#
loop_
_entity.id
_entity.type
_entity.pdbx_description
1 polymer ?
#
loop_
_entity_poly.entity_id
_entity_poly.type
_entity_poly.pdbx_seq_one_letter_code
_entity_poly.pdbx_strand_id
1 'polypeptide(L)'
;MVKYASAIPRESIVDVEATLVLPQALIEACSQSQVELQVTAIHVVSRSAPLPFEVTDAARSAEAVRKAAEAGKVLVTVGQDVRLDNRYVDLRTPANQAIFRVQSAVCHLFRESLQGQGFIEIHTPKLLSGASEGGAAVFHFDYMGRPGCLAQSPQFYKQMAICSDLARVFEIGPVFRAENSYTHRHLCEFTGLDMEMAIHESYHEVLDVLDALFVHMFKGLNEQYARELEVIGEQYPFEPLKFLPKTLRLTFAEGIQMLQEAGYDVDPFGDLNTELERALGKLVKDKYNTEFYMLHRYPLAIRPFYTMPCKDDNRYSCSFVIFIRGEEIISGAQRVHDPVLLTQRAVELGLPVDTIQSYIDSFKYGVPPHGGAGVGMERVVMLFCGLDNIRKTSMFPRDPKRLTP
;
A
#
# COMPACT_ATOMS: atom_id res chain seq x y z
N MET A 1 -31.73 -4.81 -38.19
CA MET A 1 -31.24 -4.54 -36.81
C MET A 1 -30.49 -5.74 -36.22
N VAL A 2 -31.12 -6.90 -36.01
CA VAL A 2 -30.50 -8.06 -35.34
C VAL A 2 -29.12 -8.45 -35.91
N LYS A 3 -29.00 -8.65 -37.24
CA LYS A 3 -27.71 -8.96 -37.90
C LYS A 3 -26.63 -7.89 -37.64
N TYR A 4 -27.01 -6.61 -37.58
CA TYR A 4 -26.07 -5.53 -37.29
C TYR A 4 -25.60 -5.62 -35.84
N ALA A 5 -26.52 -5.77 -34.88
CA ALA A 5 -26.21 -5.88 -33.45
C ALA A 5 -25.30 -7.10 -33.16
N SER A 6 -25.59 -8.27 -33.73
CA SER A 6 -24.78 -9.49 -33.55
C SER A 6 -23.38 -9.41 -34.17
N ALA A 7 -23.14 -8.45 -35.08
CA ALA A 7 -21.85 -8.23 -35.72
C ALA A 7 -21.02 -7.11 -35.06
N ILE A 8 -21.53 -6.48 -34.00
CA ILE A 8 -20.78 -5.47 -33.23
C ILE A 8 -19.63 -6.19 -32.51
N PRO A 9 -18.36 -5.78 -32.73
CA PRO A 9 -17.23 -6.35 -32.01
C PRO A 9 -17.40 -6.15 -30.50
N ARG A 10 -17.02 -7.15 -29.70
CA ARG A 10 -16.95 -7.03 -28.23
C ARG A 10 -16.14 -5.79 -27.84
N GLU A 11 -16.46 -5.21 -26.68
CA GLU A 11 -15.85 -3.97 -26.16
C GLU A 11 -16.11 -2.68 -26.96
N SER A 12 -16.95 -2.73 -28.01
CA SER A 12 -17.46 -1.51 -28.65
C SER A 12 -18.42 -0.77 -27.71
N ILE A 13 -18.33 0.55 -27.68
CA ILE A 13 -19.26 1.41 -26.94
C ILE A 13 -20.48 1.65 -27.82
N VAL A 14 -21.67 1.43 -27.26
CA VAL A 14 -22.95 1.57 -27.95
C VAL A 14 -23.91 2.45 -27.17
N ASP A 15 -24.67 3.25 -27.90
CA ASP A 15 -25.88 3.89 -27.39
C ASP A 15 -27.06 2.98 -27.70
N VAL A 16 -27.87 2.68 -26.69
CA VAL A 16 -29.01 1.77 -26.79
C VAL A 16 -30.27 2.49 -26.35
N GLU A 17 -31.26 2.52 -27.23
CA GLU A 17 -32.64 2.86 -26.89
C GLU A 17 -33.40 1.55 -26.67
N ALA A 18 -34.06 1.40 -25.53
CA ALA A 18 -34.75 0.17 -25.16
C ALA A 18 -35.86 0.42 -24.13
N THR A 19 -36.80 -0.51 -24.07
CA THR A 19 -37.78 -0.61 -22.98
C THR A 19 -37.27 -1.57 -21.92
N LEU A 20 -37.30 -1.18 -20.65
CA LEU A 20 -36.98 -2.06 -19.53
C LEU A 20 -38.15 -3.02 -19.25
N VAL A 21 -37.88 -4.32 -19.23
CA VAL A 21 -38.91 -5.35 -19.00
C VAL A 21 -38.44 -6.39 -17.98
N LEU A 22 -39.39 -7.14 -17.41
CA LEU A 22 -39.09 -8.25 -16.51
C LEU A 22 -38.82 -9.52 -17.33
N PRO A 23 -37.68 -10.21 -17.14
CA PRO A 23 -37.39 -11.45 -17.83
C PRO A 23 -38.23 -12.60 -17.24
N GLN A 24 -38.41 -13.67 -18.01
CA GLN A 24 -39.15 -14.86 -17.55
C GLN A 24 -38.42 -15.63 -16.44
N ALA A 25 -37.09 -15.49 -16.37
CA ALA A 25 -36.22 -16.06 -15.35
C ALA A 25 -35.09 -15.08 -15.05
N LEU A 26 -34.44 -15.23 -13.89
CA LEU A 26 -33.31 -14.38 -13.50
C LEU A 26 -32.13 -14.53 -14.47
N ILE A 27 -31.52 -13.40 -14.83
CA ILE A 27 -30.36 -13.36 -15.73
C ILE A 27 -29.10 -13.49 -14.89
N GLU A 28 -28.74 -14.73 -14.54
CA GLU A 28 -27.62 -15.03 -13.64
C GLU A 28 -26.25 -14.54 -14.14
N ALA A 29 -26.11 -14.32 -15.45
CA ALA A 29 -24.87 -13.82 -16.04
C ALA A 29 -24.67 -12.30 -15.88
N CYS A 30 -25.65 -11.57 -15.33
CA CYS A 30 -25.64 -10.10 -15.23
C CYS A 30 -25.84 -9.65 -13.78
N SER A 31 -25.19 -8.55 -13.40
CA SER A 31 -25.38 -7.93 -12.07
C SER A 31 -26.80 -7.37 -11.87
N GLN A 32 -27.47 -6.99 -12.95
CA GLN A 32 -28.89 -6.65 -12.97
C GLN A 32 -29.67 -7.87 -13.48
N SER A 33 -30.00 -8.80 -12.58
CA SER A 33 -30.61 -10.08 -12.95
C SER A 33 -32.13 -10.07 -13.07
N GLN A 34 -32.79 -9.03 -12.53
CA GLN A 34 -34.25 -8.93 -12.44
C GLN A 34 -34.91 -8.20 -13.61
N VAL A 35 -34.11 -7.63 -14.53
CA VAL A 35 -34.60 -6.81 -15.64
C VAL A 35 -33.79 -7.09 -16.91
N GLU A 36 -34.43 -6.95 -18.07
CA GLU A 36 -33.76 -6.96 -19.37
C GLU A 36 -34.15 -5.75 -20.21
N LEU A 37 -33.33 -5.44 -21.22
CA LEU A 37 -33.56 -4.35 -22.16
C LEU A 37 -34.12 -4.90 -23.49
N GLN A 38 -35.37 -4.58 -23.78
CA GLN A 38 -35.96 -4.83 -25.11
C GLN A 38 -35.56 -3.69 -26.06
N VAL A 39 -34.48 -3.93 -26.83
CA VAL A 39 -33.83 -2.93 -27.68
C VAL A 39 -34.71 -2.49 -28.86
N THR A 40 -34.89 -1.17 -29.02
CA THR A 40 -35.59 -0.52 -30.14
C THR A 40 -34.61 0.15 -31.12
N ALA A 41 -33.49 0.69 -30.62
CA ALA A 41 -32.40 1.23 -31.44
C ALA A 41 -31.04 0.95 -30.81
N ILE A 42 -30.01 0.79 -31.65
CA ILE A 42 -28.63 0.59 -31.20
C ILE A 42 -27.66 1.24 -32.19
N HIS A 43 -26.79 2.10 -31.66
CA HIS A 43 -25.79 2.83 -32.45
C HIS A 43 -24.40 2.58 -31.87
N VAL A 44 -23.41 2.34 -32.73
CA VAL A 44 -22.02 2.19 -32.27
C VAL A 44 -21.42 3.59 -32.15
N VAL A 45 -21.09 3.98 -30.93
CA VAL A 45 -20.40 5.25 -30.61
C VAL A 45 -18.92 5.12 -30.88
N SER A 46 -18.33 4.01 -30.44
CA SER A 46 -16.92 3.70 -30.66
C SER A 46 -16.77 2.22 -30.95
N ARG A 47 -16.27 1.89 -32.15
CA ARG A 47 -16.10 0.50 -32.59
C ARG A 47 -14.74 -0.02 -32.10
N SER A 48 -14.76 -1.17 -31.42
CA SER A 48 -13.52 -1.83 -30.99
C SER A 48 -12.76 -2.47 -32.14
N ALA A 49 -11.43 -2.43 -32.07
CA ALA A 49 -10.53 -3.29 -32.82
C ALA A 49 -10.49 -4.71 -32.20
N PRO A 50 -9.86 -5.70 -32.86
CA PRO A 50 -9.58 -6.99 -32.24
C PRO A 50 -8.84 -6.84 -30.91
N LEU A 51 -9.31 -7.55 -29.89
CA LEU A 51 -8.74 -7.47 -28.56
C LEU A 51 -7.47 -8.32 -28.43
N PRO A 52 -6.49 -7.90 -27.62
CA PRO A 52 -5.32 -8.72 -27.29
C PRO A 52 -5.71 -9.97 -26.48
N PHE A 53 -6.81 -9.90 -25.73
CA PHE A 53 -7.48 -11.01 -25.06
C PHE A 53 -8.92 -10.62 -24.71
N GLU A 54 -9.78 -11.60 -24.47
CA GLU A 54 -11.15 -11.36 -24.03
C GLU A 54 -11.19 -10.94 -22.55
N VAL A 55 -11.93 -9.88 -22.24
CA VAL A 55 -12.10 -9.41 -20.84
C VAL A 55 -12.68 -10.52 -19.96
N THR A 56 -13.57 -11.36 -20.52
CA THR A 56 -14.12 -12.52 -19.81
C THR A 56 -13.08 -13.57 -19.47
N ASP A 57 -12.03 -13.75 -20.29
CA ASP A 57 -10.94 -14.67 -19.99
C ASP A 57 -10.05 -14.11 -18.88
N ALA A 58 -9.82 -12.80 -18.89
CA ALA A 58 -9.10 -12.09 -17.84
C ALA A 58 -9.88 -12.04 -16.50
N ALA A 59 -11.22 -12.04 -16.54
CA ALA A 59 -12.07 -12.00 -15.34
C ALA A 59 -12.23 -13.35 -14.61
N ARG A 60 -11.76 -14.47 -15.18
CA ARG A 60 -11.90 -15.79 -14.55
C ARG A 60 -11.07 -15.90 -13.26
N SER A 61 -11.66 -16.52 -12.24
CA SER A 61 -10.96 -16.91 -11.02
C SER A 61 -10.15 -18.20 -11.23
N ALA A 62 -9.11 -18.38 -10.42
CA ALA A 62 -8.33 -19.62 -10.42
C ALA A 62 -9.19 -20.85 -10.07
N GLU A 63 -10.19 -20.67 -9.19
CA GLU A 63 -11.14 -21.72 -8.83
C GLU A 63 -12.03 -22.13 -10.01
N ALA A 64 -12.53 -21.17 -10.79
CA ALA A 64 -13.34 -21.48 -11.98
C ALA A 64 -12.52 -22.28 -13.01
N VAL A 65 -11.24 -21.94 -13.19
CA VAL A 65 -10.32 -22.69 -14.06
C VAL A 65 -10.10 -24.11 -13.52
N ARG A 66 -9.88 -24.25 -12.21
CA ARG A 66 -9.70 -25.58 -11.57
C ARG A 66 -10.95 -26.46 -11.74
N LYS A 67 -12.13 -25.95 -11.42
CA LYS A 67 -13.42 -26.68 -11.56
C LYS A 67 -13.68 -27.09 -13.01
N ALA A 68 -13.35 -26.23 -13.97
CA ALA A 68 -13.48 -26.57 -15.38
C ALA A 68 -12.53 -27.70 -15.79
N ALA A 69 -11.27 -27.65 -15.33
CA ALA A 69 -10.28 -28.71 -15.60
C ALA A 69 -10.70 -30.05 -14.99
N GLU A 70 -11.23 -30.06 -13.76
CA GLU A 70 -11.82 -31.25 -13.11
C GLU A 70 -12.99 -31.83 -13.91
N ALA A 71 -13.76 -30.97 -14.59
CA ALA A 71 -14.84 -31.36 -15.50
C ALA A 71 -14.36 -31.67 -16.94
N GLY A 72 -13.05 -31.79 -17.18
CA GLY A 72 -12.46 -32.09 -18.49
C GLY A 72 -12.52 -30.96 -19.51
N LYS A 73 -12.78 -29.71 -19.08
CA LYS A 73 -12.83 -28.51 -19.92
C LYS A 73 -11.59 -27.66 -19.70
N VAL A 74 -10.92 -27.27 -20.79
CA VAL A 74 -9.79 -26.34 -20.73
C VAL A 74 -10.31 -24.92 -20.98
N LEU A 75 -10.20 -24.05 -19.96
CA LEU A 75 -10.49 -22.63 -20.10
C LEU A 75 -9.22 -21.86 -20.46
N VAL A 76 -9.36 -20.87 -21.34
CA VAL A 76 -8.28 -19.93 -21.64
C VAL A 76 -8.02 -19.06 -20.41
N THR A 77 -6.74 -18.85 -20.09
CA THR A 77 -6.31 -17.94 -19.03
C THR A 77 -5.34 -16.92 -19.61
N VAL A 78 -5.38 -15.70 -19.08
CA VAL A 78 -4.49 -14.61 -19.51
C VAL A 78 -3.40 -14.44 -18.45
N GLY A 79 -2.15 -14.65 -18.84
CA GLY A 79 -0.98 -14.48 -17.97
C GLY A 79 -0.80 -13.04 -17.49
N GLN A 80 -0.15 -12.87 -16.33
CA GLN A 80 -0.01 -11.55 -15.70
C GLN A 80 0.71 -10.54 -16.59
N ASP A 81 1.81 -10.92 -17.24
CA ASP A 81 2.56 -9.99 -18.10
C ASP A 81 1.72 -9.52 -19.29
N VAL A 82 0.98 -10.42 -19.95
CA VAL A 82 0.07 -10.06 -21.06
C VAL A 82 -1.01 -9.07 -20.61
N ARG A 83 -1.55 -9.26 -19.39
CA ARG A 83 -2.51 -8.32 -18.78
C ARG A 83 -1.89 -6.95 -18.55
N LEU A 84 -0.67 -6.90 -18.00
CA LEU A 84 0.03 -5.66 -17.70
C LEU A 84 0.50 -4.93 -18.98
N ASP A 85 0.88 -5.67 -20.03
CA ASP A 85 1.26 -5.09 -21.32
C ASP A 85 0.06 -4.45 -22.03
N ASN A 86 -1.15 -4.94 -21.76
CA ASN A 86 -2.41 -4.41 -22.29
C ASN A 86 -3.33 -3.91 -21.16
N ARG A 87 -2.73 -3.22 -20.18
CA ARG A 87 -3.39 -2.86 -18.91
C ARG A 87 -4.71 -2.13 -19.09
N TYR A 88 -4.85 -1.29 -20.12
CA TYR A 88 -6.09 -0.58 -20.45
C TYR A 88 -7.28 -1.48 -20.82
N VAL A 89 -7.03 -2.73 -21.27
CA VAL A 89 -8.09 -3.75 -21.47
C VAL A 89 -8.33 -4.52 -20.17
N ASP A 90 -7.25 -4.93 -19.48
CA ASP A 90 -7.34 -5.66 -18.21
C ASP A 90 -8.10 -4.87 -17.14
N LEU A 91 -7.89 -3.55 -17.06
CA LEU A 91 -8.57 -2.65 -16.12
C LEU A 91 -10.10 -2.61 -16.29
N ARG A 92 -10.66 -3.18 -17.36
CA ARG A 92 -12.12 -3.29 -17.58
C ARG A 92 -12.76 -4.47 -16.86
N THR A 93 -11.98 -5.42 -16.34
CA THR A 93 -12.55 -6.53 -15.57
C THR A 93 -13.24 -6.01 -14.30
N PRO A 94 -14.35 -6.65 -13.86
CA PRO A 94 -15.06 -6.22 -12.66
C PRO A 94 -14.16 -6.14 -11.42
N ALA A 95 -13.26 -7.10 -11.23
CA ALA A 95 -12.35 -7.10 -10.08
C ALA A 95 -11.35 -5.94 -10.13
N ASN A 96 -10.74 -5.62 -11.28
CA ASN A 96 -9.85 -4.46 -11.37
C ASN A 96 -10.63 -3.16 -11.11
N GLN A 97 -11.82 -3.03 -11.71
CA GLN A 97 -12.71 -1.89 -11.47
C GLN A 97 -13.03 -1.72 -9.97
N ALA A 98 -13.27 -2.81 -9.24
CA ALA A 98 -13.48 -2.79 -7.81
C ALA A 98 -12.20 -2.48 -7.01
N ILE A 99 -11.05 -3.10 -7.36
CA ILE A 99 -9.74 -2.85 -6.73
C ILE A 99 -9.40 -1.35 -6.75
N PHE A 100 -9.57 -0.67 -7.88
CA PHE A 100 -9.22 0.75 -7.98
C PHE A 100 -10.24 1.67 -7.28
N ARG A 101 -11.49 1.26 -7.12
CA ARG A 101 -12.44 1.95 -6.22
C ARG A 101 -12.03 1.81 -4.75
N VAL A 102 -11.66 0.61 -4.32
CA VAL A 102 -11.13 0.34 -2.97
C VAL A 102 -9.83 1.11 -2.71
N GLN A 103 -8.94 1.20 -3.71
CA GLN A 103 -7.73 2.02 -3.61
C GLN A 103 -8.05 3.50 -3.42
N SER A 104 -8.98 4.05 -4.20
CA SER A 104 -9.44 5.43 -4.02
C SER A 104 -10.06 5.63 -2.63
N ALA A 105 -10.81 4.64 -2.14
CA ALA A 105 -11.41 4.65 -0.80
C ALA A 105 -10.36 4.67 0.30
N VAL A 106 -9.28 3.89 0.17
CA VAL A 106 -8.13 3.91 1.11
C VAL A 106 -7.57 5.31 1.27
N CYS A 107 -7.31 6.01 0.16
CA CYS A 107 -6.83 7.39 0.21
C CYS A 107 -7.86 8.34 0.83
N HIS A 108 -9.14 8.18 0.50
CA HIS A 108 -10.22 9.01 1.07
C HIS A 108 -10.33 8.84 2.59
N LEU A 109 -10.43 7.60 3.07
CA LEU A 109 -10.55 7.26 4.49
C LEU A 109 -9.30 7.64 5.29
N PHE A 110 -8.12 7.56 4.67
CA PHE A 110 -6.87 8.05 5.26
C PHE A 110 -6.92 9.56 5.50
N ARG A 111 -7.31 10.34 4.48
CA ARG A 111 -7.47 11.80 4.62
C ARG A 111 -8.53 12.15 5.66
N GLU A 112 -9.70 11.51 5.58
CA GLU A 112 -10.82 11.76 6.48
C GLU A 112 -10.41 11.54 7.95
N SER A 113 -9.76 10.42 8.27
CA SER A 113 -9.32 10.10 9.62
C SER A 113 -8.28 11.08 10.16
N LEU A 114 -7.27 11.45 9.36
CA LEU A 114 -6.22 12.37 9.80
C LEU A 114 -6.72 13.82 9.89
N GLN A 115 -7.53 14.28 8.94
CA GLN A 115 -8.14 15.62 9.01
C GLN A 115 -9.09 15.74 10.22
N GLY A 116 -9.83 14.69 10.54
CA GLY A 116 -10.63 14.61 11.77
C GLY A 116 -9.80 14.73 13.06
N GLN A 117 -8.50 14.45 12.99
CA GLN A 117 -7.53 14.58 14.08
C GLN A 117 -6.66 15.86 13.96
N GLY A 118 -7.05 16.80 13.10
CA GLY A 118 -6.40 18.11 12.96
C GLY A 118 -5.11 18.09 12.15
N PHE A 119 -4.87 17.07 11.32
CA PHE A 119 -3.73 17.05 10.41
C PHE A 119 -3.97 17.90 9.17
N ILE A 120 -2.89 18.46 8.63
CA ILE A 120 -2.89 19.27 7.40
C ILE A 120 -2.18 18.50 6.27
N GLU A 121 -2.81 18.47 5.10
CA GLU A 121 -2.19 17.88 3.89
C GLU A 121 -1.09 18.81 3.36
N ILE A 122 0.12 18.27 3.17
CA ILE A 122 1.27 18.98 2.59
C ILE A 122 1.69 18.33 1.26
N HIS A 123 2.36 19.12 0.42
CA HIS A 123 2.87 18.66 -0.87
C HIS A 123 4.35 19.00 -0.98
N THR A 124 5.21 17.98 -1.02
CA THR A 124 6.66 18.16 -0.92
C THR A 124 7.36 17.81 -2.24
N PRO A 125 8.51 18.45 -2.55
CA PRO A 125 9.20 18.19 -3.80
C PRO A 125 9.76 16.77 -3.86
N LYS A 126 9.74 16.18 -5.05
CA LYS A 126 10.28 14.84 -5.32
C LYS A 126 11.65 14.84 -5.99
N LEU A 127 12.15 16.04 -6.31
CA LEU A 127 13.48 16.28 -6.86
C LEU A 127 14.39 16.72 -5.71
N LEU A 128 15.46 15.97 -5.46
CA LEU A 128 16.44 16.24 -4.42
C LEU A 128 17.82 16.47 -5.02
N SER A 129 18.66 17.23 -4.30
CA SER A 129 20.09 17.36 -4.61
C SER A 129 20.93 16.21 -4.04
N GLY A 130 20.37 15.39 -3.15
CA GLY A 130 21.04 14.27 -2.49
C GLY A 130 20.04 13.28 -1.88
N ALA A 131 20.52 12.09 -1.49
CA ALA A 131 19.66 11.03 -0.98
C ALA A 131 19.08 11.38 0.40
N SER A 132 17.78 11.13 0.59
CA SER A 132 17.04 11.45 1.82
C SER A 132 17.14 10.39 2.93
N GLU A 133 17.62 9.18 2.65
CA GLU A 133 17.62 8.11 3.67
C GLU A 133 19.00 7.49 3.97
N GLY A 134 20.07 7.93 3.29
CA GLY A 134 21.44 7.44 3.52
C GLY A 134 21.63 5.95 3.19
N GLY A 135 22.50 5.62 2.23
CA GLY A 135 22.85 4.23 1.92
C GLY A 135 21.84 3.44 1.07
N ALA A 136 20.63 3.93 0.86
CA ALA A 136 19.65 3.31 -0.05
C ALA A 136 19.84 3.78 -1.51
N ALA A 137 19.60 2.90 -2.47
CA ALA A 137 19.73 3.22 -3.90
C ALA A 137 18.70 4.26 -4.34
N VAL A 138 19.14 5.30 -5.08
CA VAL A 138 18.30 6.39 -5.61
C VAL A 138 18.33 6.43 -7.14
N PHE A 139 17.24 6.89 -7.75
CA PHE A 139 17.23 7.21 -9.18
C PHE A 139 17.89 8.57 -9.39
N HIS A 140 18.93 8.62 -10.21
CA HIS A 140 19.65 9.84 -10.55
C HIS A 140 19.17 10.42 -11.89
N PHE A 141 19.24 11.75 -12.01
CA PHE A 141 18.97 12.48 -13.25
C PHE A 141 19.86 13.73 -13.37
N ASP A 142 19.99 14.26 -14.59
CA ASP A 142 20.60 15.57 -14.82
C ASP A 142 19.56 16.69 -14.59
N TYR A 143 19.87 17.57 -13.65
CA TYR A 143 19.07 18.74 -13.30
C TYR A 143 19.74 20.02 -13.81
N MET A 144 19.62 20.24 -15.12
CA MET A 144 20.19 21.41 -15.81
C MET A 144 21.71 21.51 -15.60
N GLY A 145 22.43 20.40 -15.81
CA GLY A 145 23.89 20.33 -15.61
C GLY A 145 24.34 20.12 -14.17
N ARG A 146 23.41 19.84 -13.24
CA ARG A 146 23.71 19.45 -11.85
C ARG A 146 23.11 18.08 -11.54
N PRO A 147 23.77 17.23 -10.74
CA PRO A 147 23.18 15.96 -10.35
C PRO A 147 21.93 16.19 -9.48
N GLY A 148 20.86 15.47 -9.78
CA GLY A 148 19.67 15.35 -8.93
C GLY A 148 19.28 13.89 -8.71
N CYS A 149 18.43 13.64 -7.73
CA CYS A 149 17.84 12.32 -7.50
C CYS A 149 16.38 12.39 -7.08
N LEU A 150 15.64 11.31 -7.31
CA LEU A 150 14.25 11.19 -6.89
C LEU A 150 14.17 10.87 -5.39
N ALA A 151 13.21 11.50 -4.71
CA ALA A 151 12.99 11.32 -3.28
C ALA A 151 12.54 9.89 -2.96
N GLN A 152 13.24 9.25 -2.02
CA GLN A 152 12.94 7.89 -1.57
C GLN A 152 11.76 7.83 -0.61
N SER A 153 11.47 8.93 0.04
CA SER A 153 10.32 9.16 0.91
C SER A 153 10.24 10.67 1.18
N PRO A 154 9.10 11.18 1.64
CA PRO A 154 9.00 12.58 2.08
C PRO A 154 9.58 12.81 3.49
N GLN A 155 10.37 11.88 4.04
CA GLN A 155 10.78 11.84 5.45
C GLN A 155 11.47 13.11 5.96
N PHE A 156 12.35 13.72 5.16
CA PHE A 156 12.99 14.97 5.56
C PHE A 156 12.00 16.13 5.56
N TYR A 157 11.17 16.26 4.53
CA TYR A 157 10.25 17.38 4.41
C TYR A 157 9.11 17.34 5.42
N LYS A 158 8.59 16.15 5.78
CA LYS A 158 7.57 16.06 6.83
C LYS A 158 8.09 16.45 8.22
N GLN A 159 9.36 16.17 8.52
CA GLN A 159 10.02 16.67 9.74
C GLN A 159 10.30 18.17 9.67
N MET A 160 10.75 18.68 8.52
CA MET A 160 10.95 20.13 8.33
C MET A 160 9.63 20.91 8.43
N ALA A 161 8.49 20.30 8.08
CA ALA A 161 7.18 20.86 8.32
C ALA A 161 6.87 20.97 9.83
N ILE A 162 7.22 19.96 10.64
CA ILE A 162 7.16 20.06 12.11
C ILE A 162 8.07 21.19 12.61
N CYS A 163 9.28 21.32 12.05
CA CYS A 163 10.22 22.41 12.38
C CYS A 163 9.66 23.79 11.99
N SER A 164 8.62 23.84 11.16
CA SER A 164 7.95 25.06 10.67
C SER A 164 6.59 25.28 11.35
N ASP A 165 6.42 24.78 12.57
CA ASP A 165 5.22 24.88 13.41
C ASP A 165 3.95 24.18 12.89
N LEU A 166 4.05 23.36 11.85
CA LEU A 166 2.95 22.49 11.43
C LEU A 166 2.92 21.24 12.30
N ALA A 167 2.25 21.32 13.45
CA ALA A 167 2.27 20.27 14.48
C ALA A 167 1.80 18.88 14.01
N ARG A 168 0.97 18.80 12.96
CA ARG A 168 0.40 17.54 12.42
C ARG A 168 0.27 17.65 10.91
N VAL A 169 1.02 16.84 10.17
CA VAL A 169 1.03 16.86 8.70
C VAL A 169 0.90 15.47 8.11
N PHE A 170 0.28 15.39 6.93
CA PHE A 170 0.29 14.18 6.11
C PHE A 170 0.52 14.51 4.64
N GLU A 171 0.98 13.53 3.88
CA GLU A 171 1.15 13.62 2.44
C GLU A 171 0.70 12.32 1.76
N ILE A 172 0.00 12.46 0.64
CA ILE A 172 -0.27 11.35 -0.29
C ILE A 172 0.46 11.68 -1.59
N GLY A 173 1.49 10.90 -1.94
CA GLY A 173 2.33 11.23 -3.08
C GLY A 173 3.24 10.10 -3.54
N PRO A 174 3.92 10.28 -4.69
CA PRO A 174 4.80 9.25 -5.23
C PRO A 174 6.05 9.08 -4.38
N VAL A 175 6.46 7.81 -4.25
CA VAL A 175 7.64 7.34 -3.54
C VAL A 175 8.45 6.45 -4.48
N PHE A 176 9.77 6.64 -4.51
CA PHE A 176 10.67 5.98 -5.45
C PHE A 176 11.67 5.06 -4.74
N ARG A 177 11.80 3.81 -5.21
CA ARG A 177 12.81 2.84 -4.72
C ARG A 177 13.63 2.34 -5.90
N ALA A 178 14.93 2.62 -5.90
CA ALA A 178 15.83 2.21 -6.99
C ALA A 178 16.50 0.84 -6.73
N GLU A 179 15.98 0.07 -5.78
CA GLU A 179 16.47 -1.28 -5.49
C GLU A 179 16.12 -2.23 -6.64
N ASN A 180 17.09 -3.06 -7.05
CA ASN A 180 16.90 -4.04 -8.13
C ASN A 180 16.16 -5.30 -7.62
N SER A 181 14.93 -5.12 -7.15
CA SER A 181 14.12 -6.16 -6.51
C SER A 181 12.98 -6.66 -7.40
N TYR A 182 12.90 -7.97 -7.60
CA TYR A 182 11.94 -8.63 -8.51
C TYR A 182 10.84 -9.42 -7.79
N THR A 183 10.42 -8.95 -6.61
CA THR A 183 9.44 -9.69 -5.80
C THR A 183 8.00 -9.34 -6.19
N HIS A 184 7.06 -10.11 -5.65
CA HIS A 184 5.63 -9.82 -5.75
C HIS A 184 5.20 -8.64 -4.87
N ARG A 185 6.08 -8.11 -4.01
CA ARG A 185 5.77 -7.05 -3.02
C ARG A 185 6.39 -5.69 -3.32
N HIS A 186 7.33 -5.61 -4.26
CA HIS A 186 8.11 -4.40 -4.52
C HIS A 186 7.73 -3.75 -5.85
N LEU A 187 7.71 -2.42 -5.83
CA LEU A 187 7.59 -1.53 -6.98
C LEU A 187 8.72 -0.51 -6.90
N CYS A 188 9.16 0.00 -8.05
CA CYS A 188 10.13 1.10 -8.12
C CYS A 188 9.47 2.47 -7.92
N GLU A 189 8.17 2.57 -8.20
CA GLU A 189 7.34 3.76 -7.95
C GLU A 189 6.01 3.29 -7.38
N PHE A 190 5.60 3.88 -6.26
CA PHE A 190 4.35 3.58 -5.59
C PHE A 190 3.82 4.83 -4.85
N THR A 191 2.60 4.77 -4.35
CA THR A 191 1.98 5.89 -3.62
C THR A 191 2.20 5.73 -2.12
N GLY A 192 2.97 6.64 -1.54
CA GLY A 192 3.14 6.76 -0.10
C GLY A 192 1.95 7.49 0.54
N LEU A 193 1.52 6.99 1.69
CA LEU A 193 0.65 7.67 2.65
C LEU A 193 1.52 7.96 3.87
N ASP A 194 1.97 9.20 4.01
CA ASP A 194 2.91 9.62 5.03
C ASP A 194 2.26 10.52 6.05
N MET A 195 2.65 10.39 7.32
CA MET A 195 2.28 11.34 8.37
C MET A 195 3.45 11.60 9.32
N GLU A 196 3.48 12.80 9.89
CA GLU A 196 4.38 13.19 10.98
C GLU A 196 3.62 14.11 11.93
N MET A 197 3.85 13.97 13.23
CA MET A 197 3.23 14.81 14.25
C MET A 197 4.17 15.11 15.41
N ALA A 198 4.02 16.28 16.00
CA ALA A 198 4.57 16.58 17.31
C ALA A 198 3.96 15.65 18.36
N ILE A 199 4.78 15.25 19.34
CA ILE A 199 4.39 14.40 20.47
C ILE A 199 4.69 15.13 21.77
N HIS A 200 3.91 14.87 22.81
CA HIS A 200 4.06 15.55 24.09
C HIS A 200 4.98 14.78 25.06
N GLU A 201 4.68 13.51 25.29
CA GLU A 201 5.34 12.68 26.30
C GLU A 201 5.97 11.43 25.72
N SER A 202 5.28 10.78 24.77
CA SER A 202 5.67 9.45 24.28
C SER A 202 5.31 9.24 22.81
N TYR A 203 6.18 8.51 22.10
CA TYR A 203 5.89 8.06 20.74
C TYR A 203 4.69 7.12 20.64
N HIS A 204 4.18 6.61 21.77
CA HIS A 204 2.92 5.88 21.83
C HIS A 204 1.73 6.74 21.37
N GLU A 205 1.81 8.08 21.46
CA GLU A 205 0.82 8.98 20.88
C GLU A 205 0.71 8.79 19.35
N VAL A 206 1.83 8.54 18.67
CA VAL A 206 1.84 8.23 17.22
C VAL A 206 1.19 6.87 16.97
N LEU A 207 1.48 5.87 17.81
CA LEU A 207 0.86 4.55 17.71
C LEU A 207 -0.66 4.62 17.94
N ASP A 208 -1.13 5.51 18.82
CA ASP A 208 -2.55 5.73 19.10
C ASP A 208 -3.26 6.35 17.89
N VAL A 209 -2.64 7.33 17.23
CA VAL A 209 -3.14 7.89 15.97
C VAL A 209 -3.18 6.83 14.87
N LEU A 210 -2.14 6.00 14.73
CA LEU A 210 -2.10 4.93 13.73
C LEU A 210 -3.13 3.83 14.03
N ASP A 211 -3.38 3.50 15.31
CA ASP A 211 -4.43 2.56 15.70
C ASP A 211 -5.80 3.06 15.26
N ALA A 212 -6.14 4.30 15.62
CA ALA A 212 -7.40 4.93 15.22
C ALA A 212 -7.52 5.03 13.68
N LEU A 213 -6.44 5.39 12.99
CA LEU A 213 -6.39 5.50 11.54
C LEU A 213 -6.75 4.18 10.84
N PHE A 214 -6.05 3.09 11.17
CA PHE A 214 -6.27 1.82 10.49
C PHE A 214 -7.61 1.17 10.87
N VAL A 215 -8.02 1.27 12.14
CA VAL A 215 -9.34 0.78 12.56
C VAL A 215 -10.45 1.54 11.83
N HIS A 216 -10.33 2.86 11.66
CA HIS A 216 -11.27 3.67 10.87
C HIS A 216 -11.29 3.22 9.40
N MET A 217 -10.13 3.08 8.77
CA MET A 217 -10.02 2.65 7.38
C MET A 217 -10.63 1.26 7.17
N PHE A 218 -10.31 0.28 8.02
CA PHE A 218 -10.83 -1.07 7.87
C PHE A 218 -12.35 -1.13 8.07
N LYS A 219 -12.90 -0.39 9.03
CA LYS A 219 -14.36 -0.27 9.19
C LYS A 219 -15.01 0.38 7.97
N GLY A 220 -14.49 1.54 7.53
CA GLY A 220 -14.99 2.26 6.37
C GLY A 220 -14.99 1.40 5.10
N LEU A 221 -13.92 0.64 4.86
CA LEU A 221 -13.85 -0.29 3.72
C LEU A 221 -14.92 -1.39 3.79
N ASN A 222 -15.09 -2.03 4.96
CA ASN A 222 -16.07 -3.11 5.12
C ASN A 222 -17.52 -2.60 5.06
N GLU A 223 -17.81 -1.39 5.57
CA GLU A 223 -19.16 -0.85 5.66
C GLU A 223 -19.60 -0.14 4.38
N GLN A 224 -18.73 0.65 3.76
CA GLN A 224 -19.08 1.54 2.64
C GLN A 224 -18.73 0.95 1.27
N TYR A 225 -17.81 -0.02 1.21
CA TYR A 225 -17.30 -0.62 -0.03
C TYR A 225 -17.47 -2.14 -0.08
N ALA A 226 -18.45 -2.68 0.67
CA ALA A 226 -18.74 -4.11 0.74
C ALA A 226 -18.99 -4.74 -0.65
N ARG A 227 -19.67 -4.01 -1.54
CA ARG A 227 -19.96 -4.45 -2.91
C ARG A 227 -18.68 -4.62 -3.71
N GLU A 228 -17.76 -3.66 -3.65
CA GLU A 228 -16.47 -3.77 -4.32
C GLU A 228 -15.68 -4.95 -3.77
N LEU A 229 -15.65 -5.15 -2.44
CA LEU A 229 -14.97 -6.29 -1.82
C LEU A 229 -15.55 -7.63 -2.25
N GLU A 230 -16.88 -7.75 -2.38
CA GLU A 230 -17.56 -8.93 -2.91
C GLU A 230 -17.12 -9.22 -4.36
N VAL A 231 -17.14 -8.21 -5.23
CA VAL A 231 -16.72 -8.35 -6.64
C VAL A 231 -15.24 -8.73 -6.77
N ILE A 232 -14.37 -8.24 -5.88
CA ILE A 232 -12.97 -8.68 -5.82
C ILE A 232 -12.92 -10.16 -5.40
N GLY A 233 -13.69 -10.54 -4.38
CA GLY A 233 -13.77 -11.90 -3.85
C GLY A 233 -14.26 -12.93 -4.86
N GLU A 234 -15.14 -12.56 -5.80
CA GLU A 234 -15.58 -13.44 -6.89
C GLU A 234 -14.41 -13.90 -7.79
N GLN A 235 -13.47 -13.00 -8.08
CA GLN A 235 -12.31 -13.32 -8.91
C GLN A 235 -11.12 -13.82 -8.09
N TYR A 236 -10.89 -13.23 -6.92
CA TYR A 236 -9.80 -13.52 -6.01
C TYR A 236 -10.37 -13.83 -4.63
N PRO A 237 -10.79 -15.07 -4.33
CA PRO A 237 -11.35 -15.39 -3.03
C PRO A 237 -10.37 -15.09 -1.90
N PHE A 238 -10.80 -14.30 -0.91
CA PHE A 238 -10.03 -13.97 0.29
C PHE A 238 -10.92 -13.99 1.54
N GLU A 239 -10.34 -14.29 2.69
CA GLU A 239 -11.03 -14.14 3.97
C GLU A 239 -11.03 -12.66 4.39
N PRO A 240 -12.14 -12.10 4.90
CA PRO A 240 -12.15 -10.76 5.48
C PRO A 240 -11.03 -10.59 6.51
N LEU A 241 -10.32 -9.46 6.46
CA LEU A 241 -9.20 -9.19 7.35
C LEU A 241 -9.67 -9.21 8.81
N LYS A 242 -8.99 -10.00 9.65
CA LYS A 242 -9.24 -9.98 11.10
C LYS A 242 -8.43 -8.88 11.77
N PHE A 243 -9.11 -7.98 12.48
CA PHE A 243 -8.46 -6.93 13.27
C PHE A 243 -9.23 -6.70 14.57
N LEU A 244 -8.54 -6.21 15.60
CA LEU A 244 -9.13 -5.90 16.91
C LEU A 244 -9.66 -4.46 16.93
N PRO A 245 -10.69 -4.14 17.73
CA PRO A 245 -11.13 -2.76 17.94
C PRO A 245 -10.04 -1.84 18.52
N LYS A 246 -9.12 -2.42 19.30
CA LYS A 246 -7.88 -1.79 19.75
C LYS A 246 -6.73 -2.66 19.29
N THR A 247 -5.86 -2.12 18.46
CA THR A 247 -4.80 -2.88 17.80
C THR A 247 -3.83 -3.49 18.81
N LEU A 248 -3.48 -4.75 18.59
CA LEU A 248 -2.48 -5.45 19.39
C LEU A 248 -1.12 -4.77 19.23
N ARG A 249 -0.47 -4.47 20.35
CA ARG A 249 0.91 -3.98 20.40
C ARG A 249 1.76 -5.01 21.12
N LEU A 250 2.85 -5.42 20.47
CA LEU A 250 3.86 -6.30 21.04
C LEU A 250 5.20 -5.57 20.98
N THR A 251 6.03 -5.74 21.99
CA THR A 251 7.43 -5.34 21.91
C THR A 251 8.19 -6.30 20.98
N PHE A 252 9.27 -5.82 20.37
CA PHE A 252 10.15 -6.64 19.55
C PHE A 252 10.62 -7.88 20.31
N ALA A 253 11.00 -7.72 21.58
CA ALA A 253 11.41 -8.81 22.45
C ALA A 253 10.30 -9.86 22.65
N GLU A 254 9.04 -9.46 22.83
CA GLU A 254 7.90 -10.40 22.89
C GLU A 254 7.71 -11.13 21.55
N GLY A 255 7.88 -10.45 20.42
CA GLY A 255 7.83 -11.07 19.09
C GLY A 255 8.93 -12.10 18.88
N ILE A 256 10.17 -11.78 19.27
CA ILE A 256 11.31 -12.71 19.27
C ILE A 256 11.02 -13.92 20.17
N GLN A 257 10.52 -13.69 21.37
CA GLN A 257 10.18 -14.77 22.31
C GLN A 257 9.13 -15.72 21.71
N MET A 258 8.08 -15.19 21.06
CA MET A 258 7.08 -16.00 20.37
C MET A 258 7.69 -16.87 19.28
N LEU A 259 8.63 -16.34 18.49
CA LEU A 259 9.34 -17.10 17.46
C LEU A 259 10.23 -18.20 18.06
N GLN A 260 10.98 -17.88 19.12
CA GLN A 260 11.84 -18.85 19.81
C GLN A 260 11.04 -19.98 20.45
N GLU A 261 9.91 -19.67 21.10
CA GLU A 261 8.98 -20.66 21.66
C GLU A 261 8.37 -21.57 20.58
N ALA A 262 8.21 -21.06 19.36
CA ALA A 262 7.76 -21.84 18.20
C ALA A 262 8.89 -22.62 17.51
N GLY A 263 10.14 -22.53 18.00
CA GLY A 263 11.28 -23.29 17.51
C GLY A 263 12.08 -22.64 16.37
N TYR A 264 11.87 -21.34 16.10
CA TYR A 264 12.69 -20.60 15.14
C TYR A 264 14.00 -20.14 15.77
N ASP A 265 15.11 -20.27 15.02
CA ASP A 265 16.40 -19.70 15.39
C ASP A 265 16.44 -18.23 14.97
N VAL A 266 16.42 -17.31 15.94
CA VAL A 266 16.31 -15.87 15.71
C VAL A 266 17.27 -15.12 16.62
N ASP A 267 18.08 -14.25 16.03
CA ASP A 267 18.90 -13.28 16.76
C ASP A 267 18.01 -12.26 17.50
N PRO A 268 18.11 -12.15 18.83
CA PRO A 268 17.32 -11.19 19.62
C PRO A 268 17.49 -9.72 19.24
N PHE A 269 18.57 -9.37 18.54
CA PHE A 269 18.82 -8.01 18.05
C PHE A 269 18.92 -7.92 16.51
N GLY A 270 18.69 -9.03 15.82
CA GLY A 270 18.72 -9.11 14.37
C GLY A 270 17.45 -8.58 13.72
N ASP A 271 17.51 -8.34 12.42
CA ASP A 271 16.34 -7.95 11.65
C ASP A 271 15.45 -9.15 11.31
N LEU A 272 14.14 -8.93 11.20
CA LEU A 272 13.20 -9.99 10.84
C LEU A 272 13.13 -10.10 9.32
N ASN A 273 13.64 -11.21 8.77
CA ASN A 273 13.45 -11.50 7.36
C ASN A 273 11.98 -11.88 7.05
N THR A 274 11.62 -11.91 5.78
CA THR A 274 10.24 -12.18 5.32
C THR A 274 9.65 -13.51 5.81
N GLU A 275 10.48 -14.53 6.03
CA GLU A 275 10.01 -15.81 6.57
C GLU A 275 9.61 -15.67 8.04
N LEU A 276 10.43 -15.00 8.84
CA LEU A 276 10.18 -14.74 10.25
C LEU A 276 9.00 -13.77 10.46
N GLU A 277 8.84 -12.75 9.60
CA GLU A 277 7.66 -11.87 9.61
C GLU A 277 6.36 -12.68 9.45
N ARG A 278 6.33 -13.57 8.46
CA ARG A 278 5.15 -14.42 8.16
C ARG A 278 4.89 -15.42 9.28
N ALA A 279 5.96 -16.03 9.81
CA ALA A 279 5.86 -16.93 10.95
C ALA A 279 5.28 -16.24 12.18
N LEU A 280 5.79 -15.05 12.53
CA LEU A 280 5.28 -14.25 13.63
C LEU A 280 3.83 -13.85 13.40
N GLY A 281 3.48 -13.41 12.18
CA GLY A 281 2.10 -13.08 11.84
C GLY A 281 1.13 -14.24 12.01
N LYS A 282 1.55 -15.47 11.68
CA LYS A 282 0.77 -16.69 11.93
C LYS A 282 0.60 -16.94 13.43
N LEU A 283 1.67 -16.87 14.21
CA LEU A 283 1.61 -17.04 15.67
C LEU A 283 0.70 -16.00 16.33
N VAL A 284 0.74 -14.74 15.86
CA VAL A 284 -0.14 -13.67 16.32
C VAL A 284 -1.59 -13.96 15.96
N LYS A 285 -1.88 -14.40 14.72
CA LYS A 285 -3.23 -14.81 14.30
C LYS A 285 -3.76 -15.95 15.16
N ASP A 286 -2.96 -16.97 15.41
CA ASP A 286 -3.37 -18.15 16.17
C ASP A 286 -3.61 -17.83 17.65
N LYS A 287 -2.78 -16.97 18.25
CA LYS A 287 -2.86 -16.61 19.68
C LYS A 287 -3.88 -15.51 20.00
N TYR A 288 -3.98 -14.49 19.14
CA TYR A 288 -4.75 -13.27 19.41
C TYR A 288 -5.92 -13.06 18.44
N ASN A 289 -6.11 -13.95 17.45
CA ASN A 289 -7.16 -13.86 16.43
C ASN A 289 -7.18 -12.52 15.67
N THR A 290 -5.99 -11.98 15.38
CA THR A 290 -5.80 -10.76 14.59
C THR A 290 -4.73 -10.95 13.53
N GLU A 291 -4.95 -10.36 12.37
CA GLU A 291 -3.99 -10.27 11.26
C GLU A 291 -3.40 -8.86 11.16
N PHE A 292 -3.84 -7.93 12.02
CA PHE A 292 -3.32 -6.58 12.14
C PHE A 292 -2.72 -6.37 13.54
N TYR A 293 -1.44 -6.02 13.61
CA TYR A 293 -0.72 -5.76 14.86
C TYR A 293 0.47 -4.82 14.65
N MET A 294 0.93 -4.23 15.74
CA MET A 294 2.10 -3.36 15.79
C MET A 294 3.21 -4.03 16.61
N LEU A 295 4.42 -4.07 16.07
CA LEU A 295 5.63 -4.50 16.78
C LEU A 295 6.48 -3.26 17.07
N HIS A 296 6.76 -2.95 18.33
CA HIS A 296 7.47 -1.72 18.73
C HIS A 296 8.71 -2.01 19.58
N ARG A 297 9.57 -1.01 19.80
CA ARG A 297 10.88 -1.16 20.45
C ARG A 297 11.86 -2.05 19.67
N TYR A 298 12.05 -1.76 18.38
CA TYR A 298 13.06 -2.48 17.60
C TYR A 298 14.50 -2.16 18.04
N PRO A 299 15.47 -3.08 17.85
CA PRO A 299 16.88 -2.82 18.08
C PRO A 299 17.37 -1.59 17.32
N LEU A 300 18.08 -0.68 17.99
CA LEU A 300 18.53 0.60 17.40
C LEU A 300 19.52 0.40 16.24
N ALA A 301 20.32 -0.67 16.29
CA ALA A 301 21.36 -0.96 15.31
C ALA A 301 20.82 -1.19 13.89
N ILE A 302 19.56 -1.65 13.77
CA ILE A 302 18.91 -1.93 12.48
C ILE A 302 17.94 -0.82 12.06
N ARG A 303 18.01 0.36 12.70
CA ARG A 303 17.13 1.50 12.42
C ARG A 303 17.89 2.69 11.84
N PRO A 304 17.24 3.53 11.01
CA PRO A 304 17.87 4.71 10.42
C PRO A 304 18.43 5.68 11.47
N PHE A 305 19.42 6.50 11.06
CA PHE A 305 20.13 7.44 11.94
C PHE A 305 19.23 8.40 12.70
N TYR A 306 18.12 8.83 12.09
CA TYR A 306 17.14 9.74 12.68
C TYR A 306 16.23 9.09 13.73
N THR A 307 16.40 7.80 14.04
CA THR A 307 15.56 7.08 15.01
C THR A 307 16.00 7.37 16.45
N MET A 308 15.05 7.78 17.31
CA MET A 308 15.32 8.06 18.71
C MET A 308 15.66 6.78 19.50
N PRO A 309 16.78 6.72 20.24
CA PRO A 309 17.07 5.64 21.19
C PRO A 309 16.07 5.59 22.36
N CYS A 310 15.78 4.40 22.89
CA CYS A 310 15.01 4.27 24.12
C CYS A 310 15.81 4.79 25.31
N LYS A 311 15.20 5.61 26.18
CA LYS A 311 15.88 6.18 27.36
C LYS A 311 16.31 5.15 28.40
N ASP A 312 15.58 4.05 28.49
CA ASP A 312 15.77 2.98 29.47
C ASP A 312 16.78 1.91 29.03
N ASP A 313 16.92 1.68 27.71
CA ASP A 313 17.91 0.75 27.15
C ASP A 313 18.30 1.19 25.72
N ASN A 314 19.50 1.74 25.59
CA ASN A 314 20.02 2.28 24.33
C ASN A 314 20.25 1.20 23.23
N ARG A 315 20.13 -0.09 23.54
CA ARG A 315 20.11 -1.15 22.51
C ARG A 315 18.82 -1.12 21.69
N TYR A 316 17.74 -0.58 22.26
CA TYR A 316 16.44 -0.43 21.61
C TYR A 316 16.18 1.01 21.18
N SER A 317 15.17 1.16 20.33
CA SER A 317 14.76 2.45 19.78
C SER A 317 13.27 2.67 19.93
N CYS A 318 12.84 3.92 19.97
CA CYS A 318 11.44 4.36 19.96
C CYS A 318 10.83 4.22 18.55
N SER A 319 10.96 3.03 17.95
CA SER A 319 10.49 2.71 16.62
C SER A 319 9.50 1.54 16.63
N PHE A 320 8.79 1.39 15.53
CA PHE A 320 7.75 0.38 15.37
C PHE A 320 7.58 -0.02 13.91
N VAL A 321 6.99 -1.19 13.70
CA VAL A 321 6.56 -1.73 12.41
C VAL A 321 5.13 -2.21 12.56
N ILE A 322 4.29 -1.98 11.56
CA ILE A 322 2.90 -2.45 11.55
C ILE A 322 2.75 -3.50 10.46
N PHE A 323 2.03 -4.57 10.79
CA PHE A 323 1.86 -5.74 9.94
C PHE A 323 0.40 -5.94 9.55
N ILE A 324 0.16 -6.33 8.29
CA ILE A 324 -1.10 -6.93 7.84
C ILE A 324 -0.78 -8.33 7.30
N ARG A 325 -1.45 -9.37 7.81
CA ARG A 325 -1.25 -10.78 7.41
C ARG A 325 0.21 -11.25 7.48
N GLY A 326 0.95 -10.79 8.49
CA GLY A 326 2.35 -11.14 8.67
C GLY A 326 3.30 -10.51 7.66
N GLU A 327 2.89 -9.44 6.99
CA GLU A 327 3.74 -8.65 6.12
C GLU A 327 3.76 -7.18 6.56
N GLU A 328 4.96 -6.60 6.62
CA GLU A 328 5.14 -5.19 6.96
C GLU A 328 4.36 -4.28 5.99
N ILE A 329 3.66 -3.28 6.54
CA ILE A 329 3.05 -2.19 5.76
C ILE A 329 3.60 -0.81 6.14
N ILE A 330 4.20 -0.69 7.32
CA ILE A 330 4.67 0.57 7.90
C ILE A 330 5.99 0.35 8.60
N SER A 331 6.91 1.29 8.37
CA SER A 331 8.01 1.58 9.27
C SER A 331 7.85 2.99 9.85
N GLY A 332 7.86 3.11 11.18
CA GLY A 332 7.66 4.38 11.87
C GLY A 332 8.51 4.50 13.13
N ALA A 333 8.70 5.73 13.60
CA ALA A 333 9.47 6.00 14.81
C ALA A 333 9.23 7.40 15.35
N GLN A 334 9.59 7.59 16.62
CA GLN A 334 10.01 8.89 17.11
C GLN A 334 11.35 9.28 16.48
N ARG A 335 11.45 10.55 16.11
CA ARG A 335 12.64 11.10 15.47
C ARG A 335 13.54 11.78 16.49
N VAL A 336 14.82 11.80 16.19
CA VAL A 336 15.80 12.64 16.90
C VAL A 336 15.56 14.09 16.52
N HIS A 337 15.09 14.89 17.47
CA HIS A 337 14.82 16.33 17.31
C HIS A 337 15.99 17.21 17.81
N ASP A 338 16.92 16.64 18.58
CA ASP A 338 18.13 17.34 19.03
C ASP A 338 19.21 17.30 17.93
N PRO A 339 19.67 18.46 17.42
CA PRO A 339 20.60 18.49 16.30
C PRO A 339 21.98 17.91 16.61
N VAL A 340 22.42 17.95 17.88
CA VAL A 340 23.71 17.38 18.30
C VAL A 340 23.66 15.86 18.22
N LEU A 341 22.64 15.24 18.83
CA LEU A 341 22.42 13.80 18.78
C LEU A 341 22.15 13.33 17.34
N LEU A 342 21.38 14.08 16.55
CA LEU A 342 21.09 13.74 15.16
C LEU A 342 22.38 13.70 14.32
N THR A 343 23.26 14.68 14.52
CA THR A 343 24.56 14.76 13.84
C THR A 343 25.47 13.61 14.29
N GLN A 344 25.54 13.34 15.59
CA GLN A 344 26.31 12.22 16.15
C GLN A 344 25.88 10.89 15.52
N ARG A 345 24.58 10.61 15.47
CA ARG A 345 24.01 9.39 14.88
C ARG A 345 24.29 9.27 13.39
N ALA A 346 24.22 10.37 12.65
CA ALA A 346 24.56 10.40 11.22
C ALA A 346 26.03 9.99 11.00
N VAL A 347 26.95 10.52 11.81
CA VAL A 347 28.39 10.18 11.77
C VAL A 347 28.63 8.72 12.15
N GLU A 348 27.99 8.22 13.22
CA GLU A 348 28.11 6.83 13.68
C GLU A 348 27.71 5.81 12.61
N LEU A 349 26.69 6.13 11.79
CA LEU A 349 26.21 5.28 10.70
C LEU A 349 26.87 5.59 9.34
N GLY A 350 27.91 6.44 9.33
CA GLY A 350 28.71 6.72 8.15
C GLY A 350 28.05 7.60 7.10
N LEU A 351 27.03 8.39 7.47
CA LEU A 351 26.41 9.36 6.56
C LEU A 351 27.30 10.61 6.43
N PRO A 352 27.56 11.11 5.20
CA PRO A 352 28.22 12.39 5.00
C PRO A 352 27.32 13.55 5.46
N VAL A 353 27.65 14.18 6.58
CA VAL A 353 26.82 15.22 7.23
C VAL A 353 26.55 16.42 6.31
N ASP A 354 27.51 16.77 5.46
CA ASP A 354 27.41 17.83 4.45
C ASP A 354 26.25 17.61 3.46
N THR A 355 25.96 16.35 3.12
CA THR A 355 24.86 16.01 2.20
C THR A 355 23.47 16.22 2.78
N ILE A 356 23.35 16.24 4.11
CA ILE A 356 22.09 16.41 4.85
C ILE A 356 22.11 17.66 5.73
N GLN A 357 23.04 18.59 5.49
CA GLN A 357 23.26 19.75 6.35
C GLN A 357 22.00 20.61 6.48
N SER A 358 21.30 20.89 5.37
CA SER A 358 20.05 21.66 5.39
C SER A 358 18.96 21.01 6.24
N TYR A 359 18.91 19.67 6.26
CA TYR A 359 17.98 18.93 7.10
C TYR A 359 18.36 19.08 8.58
N ILE A 360 19.63 18.87 8.95
CA ILE A 360 20.12 19.07 10.33
C ILE A 360 19.92 20.52 10.79
N ASP A 361 20.15 21.49 9.91
CA ASP A 361 20.00 22.91 10.20
C ASP A 361 18.56 23.28 10.56
N SER A 362 17.56 22.57 10.01
CA SER A 362 16.15 22.79 10.35
C SER A 362 15.85 22.53 11.83
N PHE A 363 16.63 21.68 12.50
CA PHE A 363 16.44 21.36 13.93
C PHE A 363 17.07 22.38 14.89
N LYS A 364 17.91 23.30 14.39
CA LYS A 364 18.63 24.27 15.23
C LYS A 364 17.74 25.33 15.84
N TYR A 365 16.55 25.54 15.29
CA TYR A 365 15.65 26.64 15.66
C TYR A 365 14.60 26.25 16.70
N GLY A 366 14.83 25.15 17.43
CA GLY A 366 13.89 24.63 18.43
C GLY A 366 12.78 23.83 17.77
N VAL A 367 12.76 22.52 18.02
CA VAL A 367 11.80 21.60 17.39
C VAL A 367 11.18 20.73 18.48
N PRO A 368 9.85 20.60 18.54
CA PRO A 368 9.23 19.71 19.49
C PRO A 368 9.63 18.26 19.21
N PRO A 369 9.66 17.38 20.21
CA PRO A 369 9.67 15.94 19.96
C PRO A 369 8.56 15.59 18.96
N HIS A 370 8.87 14.70 18.03
CA HIS A 370 7.92 14.29 17.00
C HIS A 370 8.17 12.86 16.55
N GLY A 371 7.18 12.29 15.90
CA GLY A 371 7.26 10.97 15.29
C GLY A 371 6.25 10.80 14.19
N GLY A 372 6.43 9.73 13.42
CA GLY A 372 5.59 9.49 12.27
C GLY A 372 5.86 8.16 11.60
N ALA A 373 5.23 7.99 10.45
CA ALA A 373 5.21 6.75 9.69
C ALA A 373 5.00 7.05 8.21
N GLY A 374 5.40 6.10 7.37
CA GLY A 374 5.03 6.05 5.95
C GLY A 374 4.39 4.70 5.65
N VAL A 375 3.38 4.69 4.79
CA VAL A 375 2.62 3.50 4.38
C VAL A 375 2.61 3.40 2.86
N GLY A 376 2.84 2.21 2.30
CA GLY A 376 2.60 1.96 0.87
C GLY A 376 1.12 1.68 0.60
N MET A 377 0.43 2.57 -0.11
CA MET A 377 -1.01 2.46 -0.41
C MET A 377 -1.34 1.14 -1.14
N GLU A 378 -0.58 0.81 -2.18
CA GLU A 378 -0.77 -0.40 -2.98
C GLU A 378 -0.64 -1.66 -2.13
N ARG A 379 0.25 -1.63 -1.13
CA ARG A 379 0.50 -2.75 -0.22
C ARG A 379 -0.62 -2.93 0.79
N VAL A 380 -1.21 -1.83 1.30
CA VAL A 380 -2.41 -1.88 2.14
C VAL A 380 -3.57 -2.53 1.39
N VAL A 381 -3.85 -2.08 0.17
CA VAL A 381 -4.94 -2.65 -0.66
C VAL A 381 -4.67 -4.12 -0.96
N MET A 382 -3.43 -4.46 -1.31
CA MET A 382 -3.01 -5.83 -1.64
C MET A 382 -3.29 -6.78 -0.47
N LEU A 383 -2.80 -6.42 0.72
CA LEU A 383 -2.91 -7.29 1.90
C LEU A 383 -4.33 -7.30 2.48
N PHE A 384 -5.05 -6.18 2.44
CA PHE A 384 -6.44 -6.12 2.86
C PHE A 384 -7.32 -7.07 2.04
N CYS A 385 -7.18 -7.03 0.71
CA CYS A 385 -7.93 -7.86 -0.24
C CYS A 385 -7.29 -9.25 -0.50
N GLY A 386 -6.26 -9.64 0.26
CA GLY A 386 -5.60 -10.94 0.12
C GLY A 386 -5.01 -11.22 -1.27
N LEU A 387 -4.58 -10.18 -2.00
CA LEU A 387 -3.99 -10.31 -3.32
C LEU A 387 -2.51 -10.75 -3.21
N ASP A 388 -2.08 -11.55 -4.18
CA ASP A 388 -0.77 -12.22 -4.21
C ASP A 388 0.37 -11.39 -4.84
N ASN A 389 0.05 -10.25 -5.46
CA ASN A 389 1.03 -9.43 -6.19
C ASN A 389 0.64 -7.95 -6.20
N ILE A 390 1.56 -7.09 -5.76
CA ILE A 390 1.37 -5.64 -5.63
C ILE A 390 1.07 -4.97 -6.98
N ARG A 391 1.48 -5.58 -8.09
CA ARG A 391 1.19 -5.08 -9.44
C ARG A 391 -0.31 -5.09 -9.76
N LYS A 392 -1.11 -5.92 -9.07
CA LYS A 392 -2.57 -5.93 -9.22
C LYS A 392 -3.19 -4.66 -8.63
N THR A 393 -2.57 -4.11 -7.58
CA THR A 393 -3.00 -2.90 -6.88
C THR A 393 -2.24 -1.66 -7.31
N SER A 394 -1.43 -1.71 -8.37
CA SER A 394 -0.91 -0.52 -9.05
C SER A 394 -1.55 -0.41 -10.43
N MET A 395 -2.08 0.75 -10.79
CA MET A 395 -2.79 0.90 -12.06
C MET A 395 -1.84 0.68 -13.23
N PHE A 396 -0.66 1.31 -13.19
CA PHE A 396 0.43 1.15 -14.14
C PHE A 396 1.73 0.86 -13.37
N PRO A 397 2.00 -0.41 -13.03
CA PRO A 397 3.13 -0.74 -12.17
C PRO A 397 4.46 -0.36 -12.81
N ARG A 398 5.39 0.10 -11.96
CA ARG A 398 6.80 0.31 -12.29
C ARG A 398 7.66 -0.63 -11.46
N ASP A 399 8.51 -1.38 -12.12
CA ASP A 399 9.48 -2.27 -11.50
C ASP A 399 10.77 -2.29 -12.34
N PRO A 400 11.85 -2.97 -11.94
CA PRO A 400 13.13 -2.88 -12.66
C PRO A 400 13.08 -3.36 -14.12
N LYS A 401 12.04 -4.11 -14.54
CA LYS A 401 11.84 -4.60 -15.91
C LYS A 401 10.68 -3.91 -16.64
N ARG A 402 9.81 -3.19 -15.93
CA ARG A 402 8.57 -2.60 -16.49
C ARG A 402 8.59 -1.08 -16.39
N LEU A 403 8.72 -0.43 -17.55
CA LEU A 403 8.61 1.03 -17.73
C LEU A 403 7.45 1.43 -18.67
N THR A 404 6.75 0.45 -19.24
CA THR A 404 5.60 0.63 -20.13
C THR A 404 4.51 -0.42 -19.83
N PRO A 405 3.24 -0.16 -20.19
CA PRO A 405 2.65 1.16 -20.42
C PRO A 405 2.76 2.07 -19.19
#